data_AF-A0A1Y3BMQ3-F1
#
_entry.id   AF-A0A1Y3BMQ3-F1
#
_cell.length_a   1.000
_cell.length_b   1.000
_cell.length_c   1.000
_cell.angle_alpha   90.00
_cell.angle_beta   90.00
_cell.angle_gamma   90.00
#
_symmetry.space_group_name_H-M   'P 1'
#
loop_
_entity.id
_entity.type
_entity.pdbx_description
1 polymer ?
#
loop_
_entity_poly.entity_id
_entity_poly.type
_entity_poly.pdbx_seq_one_letter_code
_entity_poly.pdbx_strand_id
1 'polypeptide(L)' 'MPGSGINVNNLATILMTTNVQEYHCSASIVCHSKMTYRNETISMGKSESNNSEFQWKICDSNIVEQLIQIASHF' A
#
# COMPACT_ATOMS: atom_id res chain seq x y z
N MET A 1 -12.05 12.17 7.24
CA MET A 1 -10.93 11.19 7.19
C MET A 1 -10.18 11.35 5.86
N PRO A 2 -8.96 11.94 5.84
CA PRO A 2 -8.12 11.93 4.64
C PRO A 2 -7.72 10.51 4.26
N GLY A 3 -7.52 10.30 2.97
CA GLY A 3 -7.08 9.04 2.40
C GLY A 3 -6.46 9.26 1.03
N SER A 4 -6.14 8.16 0.34
CA SER A 4 -5.43 8.15 -0.95
C SER A 4 -3.96 8.56 -0.83
N GLY A 5 -3.06 7.57 -0.80
CA GLY A 5 -1.61 7.80 -0.81
C GLY A 5 -0.96 8.08 0.56
N ILE A 6 -1.71 7.96 1.66
CA ILE A 6 -1.15 8.05 3.02
C ILE A 6 -0.22 6.86 3.27
N ASN A 7 0.99 7.15 3.74
CA ASN A 7 2.04 6.20 4.05
C ASN A 7 2.95 6.72 5.18
N VAL A 8 3.92 5.90 5.60
CA VAL A 8 4.81 6.19 6.74
C VAL A 8 5.56 7.52 6.59
N ASN A 9 5.87 7.94 5.36
CA ASN A 9 6.66 9.16 5.11
C ASN A 9 5.84 10.45 5.22
N ASN A 10 4.51 10.40 5.07
CA ASN A 10 3.68 11.61 5.02
C ASN A 10 2.64 11.71 6.13
N LEU A 11 2.36 10.63 6.87
CA LEU A 11 1.32 10.61 7.90
C LEU A 11 1.54 11.68 8.98
N ALA A 12 2.74 11.79 9.54
CA ALA A 12 3.05 12.75 10.60
C ALA A 12 2.75 14.20 10.17
N THR A 13 3.17 14.58 8.96
CA THR A 13 2.89 15.91 8.40
C THR A 13 1.39 16.15 8.23
N ILE A 14 0.65 15.16 7.75
CA ILE A 14 -0.81 15.25 7.60
C ILE A 14 -1.48 15.46 8.96
N LEU A 15 -1.15 14.64 9.96
CA LEU A 15 -1.73 14.76 11.32
C LEU A 15 -1.42 16.13 11.94
N MET A 16 -0.16 16.57 11.87
CA MET A 16 0.27 17.86 12.43
C MET A 16 -0.40 19.07 11.76
N THR A 17 -0.58 19.03 10.44
CA THR A 17 -1.09 20.19 9.68
C THR A 17 -2.61 20.28 9.66
N THR A 18 -3.30 19.13 9.76
CA THR A 18 -4.75 19.07 9.58
C THR A 18 -5.51 18.79 10.88
N ASN A 19 -4.85 18.36 11.95
CA ASN A 19 -5.45 17.99 13.24
C ASN A 19 -6.61 16.97 13.12
N VAL A 20 -6.55 16.10 12.11
CA VAL A 20 -7.54 15.04 11.90
C VAL A 20 -7.34 13.91 12.90
N GLN A 21 -8.42 13.30 13.37
CA GLN A 21 -8.39 12.18 14.33
C GLN A 21 -8.48 10.80 13.65
N GLU A 22 -8.86 10.76 12.38
CA GLU A 22 -9.05 9.52 11.62
C GLU A 22 -8.39 9.65 10.25
N TYR A 23 -7.73 8.60 9.77
CA TYR A 23 -7.14 8.53 8.43
C TYR A 23 -7.37 7.15 7.79
N HIS A 24 -7.31 7.09 6.45
CA HIS A 24 -7.42 5.85 5.67
C HIS A 24 -6.19 5.61 4.83
N CYS A 25 -5.64 4.40 4.92
CA CYS A 25 -4.50 3.97 4.11
C CYS A 25 -4.62 2.48 3.74
N SER A 26 -3.94 2.06 2.68
CA SER A 26 -3.93 0.66 2.25
C SER A 26 -2.83 -0.18 2.91
N ALA A 27 -1.77 0.46 3.43
CA ALA A 27 -0.55 -0.17 3.96
C ALA A 27 -0.03 -1.33 3.07
N SER A 28 -0.17 -1.19 1.75
CA SER A 28 -0.04 -2.31 0.83
C SER A 28 1.36 -2.42 0.22
N ILE A 29 1.96 -3.61 0.27
CA ILE A 29 3.16 -3.98 -0.47
C ILE A 29 2.80 -4.81 -1.70
N VAL A 30 3.71 -4.85 -2.69
CA VAL A 30 3.61 -5.77 -3.83
C VAL A 30 4.32 -7.07 -3.48
N CYS A 31 3.61 -8.20 -3.63
CA CYS A 31 4.14 -9.54 -3.47
C CYS A 31 4.22 -10.23 -4.83
N HIS A 32 5.28 -11.00 -5.04
CA HIS A 32 5.46 -11.79 -6.26
C HIS A 32 4.99 -13.24 -6.07
N SER A 33 4.44 -13.80 -7.15
CA SER A 33 4.02 -15.20 -7.22
C SER A 33 5.19 -16.17 -7.07
N LYS A 34 4.95 -17.24 -6.32
CA LYS A 34 5.86 -18.39 -6.17
C LYS A 34 5.81 -19.34 -7.37
N MET A 35 5.04 -19.04 -8.41
CA MET A 35 5.01 -19.84 -9.64
C MET A 35 6.42 -19.95 -10.25
N THR A 36 6.84 -21.19 -10.47
CA THR A 36 8.15 -21.54 -11.04
C THR A 36 8.16 -21.51 -12.57
N TYR A 37 7.00 -21.64 -13.20
CA TYR A 37 6.78 -21.46 -14.64
C TYR A 37 5.82 -20.30 -14.86
N ARG A 38 6.10 -19.45 -15.86
CA ARG A 38 5.29 -18.28 -16.22
C ARG A 38 5.11 -18.24 -17.73
N ASN A 39 3.87 -18.10 -18.18
CA ASN A 39 3.56 -17.76 -19.56
C ASN A 39 3.30 -16.26 -19.67
N GLU A 40 4.28 -15.52 -20.18
CA GLU A 40 4.23 -14.05 -20.28
C GLU A 40 3.50 -13.55 -21.54
N THR A 41 3.04 -14.46 -22.41
CA THR A 41 2.33 -14.11 -23.65
C THR A 41 0.82 -13.94 -23.47
N ILE A 42 0.29 -14.36 -22.30
CA ILE A 42 -1.13 -14.26 -21.97
C ILE A 42 -1.34 -13.05 -21.06
N SER A 43 -2.42 -12.33 -21.34
CA SER A 43 -2.93 -11.24 -20.50
C SER A 43 -4.42 -11.45 -20.26
N MET A 44 -4.77 -11.72 -19.01
CA MET A 44 -6.11 -11.88 -18.46
C MET A 44 -6.85 -10.53 -18.35
N GLY A 45 -6.12 -9.41 -18.21
CA GLY A 45 -6.68 -8.07 -18.08
C GLY A 45 -6.34 -7.14 -19.26
N LYS A 46 -6.75 -5.86 -19.16
CA LYS A 46 -6.22 -4.78 -20.03
C LYS A 46 -4.78 -4.46 -19.62
N SER A 47 -3.84 -5.34 -19.97
CA SER A 47 -2.43 -5.19 -19.62
C SER A 47 -1.68 -4.42 -20.71
N GLU A 48 -1.99 -3.13 -20.84
CA GLU A 48 -1.09 -2.18 -21.55
C GLU A 48 -0.19 -1.42 -20.57
N SER A 49 -0.37 -1.58 -19.25
CA SER A 49 0.42 -0.84 -18.26
C SER A 49 0.84 -1.72 -17.08
N ASN A 50 2.08 -2.21 -17.16
CA ASN A 50 3.02 -2.45 -16.07
C ASN A 50 2.65 -3.37 -14.88
N ASN A 51 1.47 -4.00 -14.85
CA ASN A 51 1.11 -4.93 -13.78
C ASN A 51 1.29 -6.38 -14.26
N SER A 52 2.31 -7.05 -13.73
CA SER A 52 2.53 -8.48 -13.97
C SER A 52 1.41 -9.31 -13.34
N GLU A 53 0.88 -10.30 -14.05
CA GLU A 53 -0.14 -11.24 -13.55
C GLU A 53 0.35 -12.11 -12.40
N PHE A 54 1.66 -12.10 -12.19
CA PHE A 54 2.36 -12.84 -11.16
C PHE A 54 2.68 -11.95 -9.96
N GLN A 55 1.92 -10.88 -9.75
CA GLN A 55 2.05 -9.95 -8.65
C GLN A 55 0.69 -9.61 -8.06
N TRP A 56 0.63 -9.42 -6.73
CA TRP A 56 -0.57 -8.92 -6.06
C TRP A 56 -0.19 -8.04 -4.88
N LYS A 57 -1.15 -7.24 -4.41
CA LYS A 57 -0.95 -6.39 -3.24
C LYS A 57 -1.42 -7.11 -1.98
N ILE A 58 -0.63 -7.02 -0.91
CA ILE A 58 -1.01 -7.48 0.44
C ILE A 58 -0.87 -6.30 1.40
N CYS A 59 -1.78 -6.20 2.36
CA CYS A 59 -1.62 -5.30 3.51
C CYS A 59 -0.50 -5.84 4.43
N ASP A 60 0.58 -5.09 4.58
CA ASP A 60 1.74 -5.51 5.37
C ASP A 60 1.59 -5.08 6.84
N SER A 61 1.67 -6.04 7.76
CA SER A 61 1.51 -5.78 9.19
C SER A 61 2.59 -4.84 9.75
N ASN A 62 3.82 -4.89 9.26
CA ASN A 62 4.90 -4.01 9.75
C ASN A 62 4.65 -2.56 9.34
N ILE A 63 4.11 -2.33 8.14
CA ILE A 63 3.71 -0.98 7.71
C ILE A 63 2.56 -0.48 8.58
N VAL A 64 1.57 -1.33 8.87
CA VAL A 64 0.47 -0.98 9.78
C VAL A 64 0.99 -0.60 11.17
N GLU A 65 1.91 -1.40 11.73
CA GLU A 65 2.54 -1.10 13.02
C GLU A 65 3.28 0.24 13.03
N GLN A 66 4.05 0.54 11.98
CA GLN A 66 4.73 1.84 11.84
C GLN A 66 3.75 3.01 11.80
N LEU A 67 2.62 2.86 11.09
CA LEU A 67 1.59 3.89 11.01
C LEU A 67 0.89 4.11 12.36
N ILE A 68 0.64 3.02 13.11
CA ILE A 68 0.11 3.09 14.47
C ILE A 68 1.09 3.82 15.39
N GLN A 69 2.38 3.50 15.33
CA GLN A 69 3.41 4.17 16.13
C GLN A 69 3.46 5.67 15.85
N ILE A 70 3.45 6.08 14.57
CA ILE A 70 3.40 7.50 14.19
C ILE A 70 2.14 8.16 14.75
N ALA A 71 0.98 7.55 14.55
CA ALA A 71 -0.30 8.10 15.00
C ALA A 71 -0.39 8.23 16.54
N SER A 72 0.28 7.35 17.30
CA SER A 72 0.26 7.39 18.77
C SER A 72 0.95 8.61 19.39
N HIS A 73 1.66 9.41 18.58
CA HIS A 73 2.33 10.63 19.01
C HIS A 73 1.52 11.91 18.77
N PHE A 74 0.28 11.80 18.25
CA PHE A 74 -0.63 12.92 17.95
C PHE A 74 -1.97 12.71 18.66
#